data_AF-A0A926FNS5-F1
#
_entry.id   AF-A0A926FNS5-F1
#
_cell.length_a   1.000
_cell.length_b   1.000
_cell.length_c   1.000
_cell.angle_alpha   90.00
_cell.angle_beta   90.00
_cell.angle_gamma   90.00
#
_symmetry.space_group_name_H-M   'P 1'
#
loop_
_entity.id
_entity.type
_entity.pdbx_description
1 polymer ?
#
loop_
_entity_poly.entity_id
_entity_poly.type
_entity_poly.pdbx_seq_one_letter_code
_entity_poly.pdbx_strand_id
1 'polypeptide(L)'
;MLIESHFHAPWWARNPHLQTILPKWLRRQPARFVAERFELADGDFVDLAWSGEISRDERPLIVLFHGLEGIHSHYAKGLFAHLQRQGNEAVLMHFRGCSGEPNRLLQAYHSGAIEDAQALIAELGRRFPASRSSPSAIRWGQHAGQSAGAPCPSELKAAVVISAPLRLDSCADRVNQGFSRVYQSYLLRTMRHNLQQKIQRQAAAGARWQPQQVRAIATLRDFDEQVTAPLHGFDSADHYYQRCSGLGMLARIPIPTLVIHAADDPS
;
A
#
# COMPACT_ATOMS: atom_id res chain seq x y z
N MET A 1 15.64 11.18 -15.20
CA MET A 1 16.73 11.92 -14.54
C MET A 1 16.87 11.38 -13.13
N LEU A 2 18.07 10.95 -12.72
CA LEU A 2 18.34 10.62 -11.33
C LEU A 2 18.72 11.92 -10.60
N ILE A 3 18.07 12.20 -9.47
CA ILE A 3 18.35 13.37 -8.64
C ILE A 3 18.88 12.85 -7.31
N GLU A 4 20.10 13.24 -6.96
CA GLU A 4 20.65 12.91 -5.65
C GLU A 4 20.03 13.79 -4.57
N SER A 5 19.70 13.18 -3.44
CA SER A 5 19.15 13.89 -2.29
C SER A 5 20.26 14.59 -1.50
N HIS A 6 20.01 15.81 -1.06
CA HIS A 6 20.86 16.52 -0.08
C HIS A 6 20.57 16.11 1.37
N PHE A 7 19.75 15.07 1.58
CA PHE A 7 19.43 14.59 2.92
C PHE A 7 20.63 13.90 3.55
N HIS A 8 21.01 14.37 4.74
CA HIS A 8 21.98 13.70 5.59
C HIS A 8 21.30 13.23 6.88
N ALA A 9 21.40 11.93 7.17
CA ALA A 9 20.92 11.38 8.42
C ALA A 9 21.64 12.04 9.61
N PRO A 10 20.92 12.41 10.70
CA PRO A 10 21.55 12.85 11.93
C PRO A 10 22.62 11.85 12.39
N TRP A 11 23.68 12.33 13.05
CA TRP A 11 24.81 11.48 13.46
C TRP A 11 24.38 10.27 14.32
N TRP A 12 23.33 10.43 15.12
CA TRP A 12 22.75 9.38 15.98
C TRP A 12 21.79 8.43 15.25
N ALA A 13 21.41 8.74 14.00
CA ALA A 13 20.46 7.98 13.19
C ALA A 13 21.10 7.40 11.92
N ARG A 14 22.42 7.21 11.88
CA ARG A 14 23.13 6.67 10.70
C ARG A 14 22.84 5.19 10.43
N ASN A 15 22.33 4.46 11.42
CA ASN A 15 21.96 3.05 11.25
C ASN A 15 20.60 2.95 10.54
N PRO A 16 20.51 2.24 9.40
CA PRO A 16 19.27 2.18 8.61
C PRO A 16 18.11 1.54 9.36
N HIS A 17 18.37 0.54 10.23
CA HIS A 17 17.33 -0.07 11.05
C HIS A 17 16.78 0.90 12.10
N LEU A 18 17.62 1.76 12.69
CA LEU A 18 17.16 2.83 13.58
C LEU A 18 16.26 3.82 12.82
N GLN A 19 16.62 4.18 11.59
CA GLN A 19 15.80 5.05 10.74
C GLN A 19 14.45 4.42 10.41
N THR A 20 14.36 3.10 10.22
CA THR A 20 13.10 2.38 10.00
C THR A 20 12.26 2.21 11.27
N ILE A 21 12.90 1.95 12.42
CA ILE A 21 12.20 1.59 13.67
C ILE A 21 11.78 2.82 14.47
N LEU A 22 12.66 3.80 14.65
CA LEU A 22 12.42 4.96 15.54
C LEU A 22 11.18 5.77 15.16
N PRO A 23 10.86 6.02 13.87
CA PRO A 23 9.66 6.75 13.50
C PRO A 23 8.37 6.11 14.01
N LYS A 24 8.31 4.78 14.17
CA LYS A 24 7.16 4.08 14.77
C LYS A 24 6.85 4.56 16.19
N TRP A 25 7.88 4.95 16.94
CA TRP A 25 7.77 5.37 18.34
C TRP A 25 7.70 6.89 18.48
N LEU A 26 8.44 7.62 17.64
CA LEU A 26 8.58 9.08 17.74
C LEU A 26 7.53 9.86 16.94
N ARG A 27 7.05 9.34 15.80
CA ARG A 27 6.11 10.06 14.91
C ARG A 27 4.66 9.67 15.15
N ARG A 28 4.22 9.65 16.42
CA ARG A 28 2.82 9.48 16.79
C ARG A 28 2.07 10.81 16.71
N GLN A 29 1.84 11.30 15.49
CA GLN A 29 0.89 12.41 15.32
C GLN A 29 -0.48 11.84 14.96
N PRO A 30 -1.51 12.06 15.79
CA PRO A 30 -2.88 11.72 15.42
C PRO A 30 -3.31 12.69 14.32
N ALA A 31 -3.46 12.19 13.10
CA ALA A 31 -4.15 12.94 12.06
C ALA A 31 -5.65 12.86 12.31
N ARG A 32 -6.34 14.00 12.24
CA ARG A 32 -7.80 14.02 12.21
C ARG A 32 -8.24 13.69 10.80
N PHE A 33 -9.22 12.79 10.67
CA PHE A 33 -9.78 12.45 9.38
C PHE A 33 -11.30 12.27 9.48
N VAL A 34 -11.97 12.49 8.36
CA VAL A 34 -13.38 12.10 8.18
C VAL A 34 -13.37 10.72 7.51
N ALA A 35 -14.01 9.74 8.15
CA ALA A 35 -14.10 8.39 7.61
C ALA A 35 -15.23 8.30 6.59
N GLU A 36 -14.99 7.62 5.47
CA GLU A 36 -16.02 7.26 4.50
C GLU A 36 -15.84 5.80 4.09
N ARG A 37 -16.93 5.04 3.96
CA ARG A 37 -16.90 3.73 3.32
C ARG A 37 -17.20 3.89 1.83
N PHE A 38 -16.29 3.42 0.99
CA PHE A 38 -16.47 3.36 -0.45
C PHE A 38 -16.85 1.94 -0.87
N GLU A 39 -18.07 1.79 -1.36
CA GLU A 39 -18.63 0.54 -1.85
C GLU A 39 -18.07 0.21 -3.24
N LEU A 40 -17.57 -1.01 -3.40
CA LEU A 40 -17.00 -1.49 -4.65
C LEU A 40 -18.05 -2.22 -5.49
N ALA A 41 -17.82 -2.29 -6.80
CA ALA A 41 -18.76 -2.88 -7.75
C ALA A 41 -18.97 -4.40 -7.54
N ASP A 42 -18.02 -5.08 -6.91
CA ASP A 42 -18.09 -6.50 -6.56
C ASP A 42 -18.87 -6.78 -5.26
N GLY A 43 -19.44 -5.73 -4.65
CA GLY A 43 -20.17 -5.82 -3.38
C GLY A 43 -19.28 -5.83 -2.14
N ASP A 44 -17.96 -5.64 -2.29
CA ASP A 44 -17.03 -5.40 -1.18
C ASP A 44 -16.88 -3.90 -0.87
N PHE A 45 -15.96 -3.54 0.01
CA PHE A 45 -15.68 -2.14 0.36
C PHE A 45 -14.19 -1.87 0.62
N VAL A 46 -13.84 -0.59 0.50
CA VAL A 46 -12.62 0.00 1.08
C VAL A 46 -13.01 1.22 1.89
N ASP A 47 -12.28 1.49 2.98
CA ASP A 47 -12.53 2.67 3.80
C ASP A 47 -11.54 3.78 3.46
N LEU A 48 -12.03 5.01 3.46
CA LEU A 48 -11.31 6.22 3.13
C LEU A 48 -11.15 7.08 4.37
N ALA A 49 -9.98 7.69 4.52
CA ALA A 49 -9.69 8.70 5.53
C ALA A 49 -9.40 10.04 4.84
N TRP A 50 -10.34 10.96 4.93
CA TRP A 50 -10.28 12.30 4.32
C TRP A 50 -9.64 13.32 5.25
N SER A 51 -8.81 14.21 4.71
CA SER A 51 -8.14 15.27 5.50
C SER A 51 -9.10 16.31 6.08
N GLY A 52 -10.36 16.30 5.64
CA GLY A 52 -11.42 17.22 6.04
C GLY A 52 -12.49 17.28 4.94
N GLU A 53 -13.31 18.33 4.97
CA GLU A 53 -14.16 18.67 3.83
C GLU A 53 -13.30 19.10 2.64
N ILE A 54 -13.58 18.54 1.48
CA ILE A 54 -12.87 18.84 0.23
C ILE A 54 -13.55 20.04 -0.41
N SER A 55 -12.81 21.13 -0.56
CA SER A 55 -13.28 22.32 -1.25
C SER A 55 -13.52 22.00 -2.73
N ARG A 56 -14.43 22.74 -3.36
CA ARG A 56 -14.65 22.65 -4.81
C ARG A 56 -13.72 23.58 -5.60
N ASP A 57 -12.72 24.13 -4.93
CA ASP A 57 -11.72 25.01 -5.52
C ASP A 57 -10.76 24.20 -6.42
N GLU A 58 -9.95 24.89 -7.23
CA GLU A 58 -8.97 24.29 -8.15
C GLU A 58 -7.73 23.70 -7.44
N ARG A 59 -7.88 23.16 -6.23
CA ARG A 59 -6.78 22.56 -5.46
C ARG A 59 -6.56 21.09 -5.84
N PRO A 60 -5.33 20.58 -5.73
CA PRO A 60 -5.04 19.19 -6.06
C PRO A 60 -5.46 18.28 -4.94
N LEU A 61 -6.25 17.25 -5.27
CA LEU A 61 -6.59 16.18 -4.34
C LEU A 61 -5.49 15.12 -4.35
N ILE A 62 -4.80 14.96 -3.23
CA ILE A 62 -3.72 13.99 -3.07
C ILE A 62 -4.30 12.65 -2.59
N VAL A 63 -4.21 11.62 -3.42
CA VAL A 63 -4.63 10.26 -3.02
C VAL A 63 -3.43 9.49 -2.50
N LEU A 64 -3.55 8.96 -1.28
CA LEU A 64 -2.52 8.19 -0.62
C LEU A 64 -2.91 6.72 -0.59
N PHE A 65 -1.94 5.86 -0.93
CA PHE A 65 -2.02 4.42 -0.74
C PHE A 65 -0.95 3.99 0.27
N HIS A 66 -1.36 3.21 1.28
CA HIS A 66 -0.40 2.61 2.20
C HIS A 66 0.28 1.39 1.55
N GLY A 67 1.23 0.77 2.26
CA GLY A 67 1.88 -0.49 1.87
C GLY A 67 1.29 -1.63 2.69
N LEU A 68 1.97 -2.78 2.74
CA LEU A 68 1.45 -3.96 3.42
C LEU A 68 1.06 -3.69 4.90
N GLU A 69 -0.15 -4.14 5.26
CA GLU A 69 -0.81 -4.21 6.58
C GLU A 69 -1.19 -2.85 7.22
N GLY A 70 -1.52 -1.86 6.38
CA GLY A 70 -1.39 -0.44 6.71
C GLY A 70 -2.49 0.30 7.47
N ILE A 71 -3.17 -0.29 8.46
CA ILE A 71 -4.02 0.48 9.41
C ILE A 71 -3.20 1.38 10.38
N HIS A 72 -1.95 0.98 10.63
CA HIS A 72 -1.04 1.64 11.57
C HIS A 72 0.28 2.09 10.93
N SER A 73 0.31 2.23 9.59
CA SER A 73 1.49 2.72 8.87
C SER A 73 1.85 4.13 9.33
N HIS A 74 2.80 4.23 10.25
CA HIS A 74 3.26 5.48 10.86
C HIS A 74 3.74 6.49 9.82
N TYR A 75 4.33 6.03 8.72
CA TYR A 75 4.73 6.91 7.61
C TYR A 75 3.52 7.46 6.83
N ALA A 76 2.45 6.67 6.66
CA ALA A 76 1.25 7.10 5.96
C ALA A 76 0.51 8.15 6.81
N LYS A 77 0.37 7.90 8.11
CA LYS A 77 -0.18 8.87 9.07
C LYS A 77 0.65 10.14 9.15
N GLY A 78 1.99 10.02 9.21
CA GLY A 78 2.90 11.14 9.25
C GLY A 78 2.84 12.00 7.99
N LEU A 79 2.80 11.38 6.80
CA LEU A 79 2.62 12.12 5.55
C LEU A 79 1.25 12.78 5.49
N PHE A 80 0.19 12.04 5.79
CA PHE A 80 -1.18 12.55 5.76
C PHE A 80 -1.35 13.76 6.70
N ALA A 81 -0.84 13.66 7.94
CA ALA A 81 -0.81 14.80 8.87
C ALA A 81 0.04 15.97 8.37
N HIS A 82 1.14 15.71 7.65
CA HIS A 82 1.95 16.76 7.06
C HIS A 82 1.20 17.48 5.93
N LEU A 83 0.57 16.74 5.03
CA LEU A 83 -0.24 17.30 3.94
C LEU A 83 -1.39 18.16 4.48
N GLN A 84 -2.10 17.67 5.49
CA GLN A 84 -3.16 18.40 6.17
C GLN A 84 -2.67 19.72 6.77
N ARG A 85 -1.50 19.72 7.44
CA ARG A 85 -0.91 20.96 8.00
C ARG A 85 -0.45 21.97 6.96
N GLN A 86 -0.16 21.53 5.74
CA GLN A 86 0.17 22.39 4.61
C GLN A 86 -1.09 22.90 3.89
N GLY A 87 -2.30 22.57 4.38
CA GLY A 87 -3.56 22.96 3.74
C GLY A 87 -3.86 22.19 2.44
N ASN A 88 -3.19 21.07 2.21
CA ASN A 88 -3.48 20.20 1.07
C ASN A 88 -4.70 19.33 1.38
N GLU A 89 -5.47 19.07 0.33
CA GLU A 89 -6.58 18.13 0.36
C GLU A 89 -6.06 16.74 0.06
N ALA A 90 -6.35 15.79 0.95
CA ALA A 90 -5.84 14.44 0.82
C ALA A 90 -6.89 13.41 1.24
N VAL A 91 -6.83 12.25 0.59
CA VAL A 91 -7.59 11.06 0.96
C VAL A 91 -6.64 9.88 1.04
N LEU A 92 -6.66 9.18 2.16
CA LEU A 92 -5.96 7.91 2.33
C LEU A 92 -6.95 6.76 2.12
N MET A 93 -6.68 5.90 1.15
CA MET A 93 -7.43 4.65 0.98
C MET A 93 -6.83 3.57 1.87
N HIS A 94 -7.65 2.97 2.72
CA HIS A 94 -7.34 1.70 3.36
C HIS A 94 -7.64 0.58 2.40
N PHE A 95 -6.64 -0.26 2.10
CA PHE A 95 -6.88 -1.46 1.32
C PHE A 95 -7.85 -2.41 2.03
N ARG A 96 -8.42 -3.35 1.27
CA ARG A 96 -9.37 -4.34 1.81
C ARG A 96 -8.83 -4.99 3.08
N GLY A 97 -9.61 -4.94 4.15
CA GLY A 97 -9.25 -5.51 5.46
C GLY A 97 -8.24 -4.69 6.28
N CYS A 98 -7.79 -3.53 5.80
CA CYS A 98 -6.78 -2.68 6.46
C CYS A 98 -7.37 -1.46 7.17
N SER A 99 -8.67 -1.41 7.39
CA SER A 99 -9.35 -0.34 8.14
C SER A 99 -9.71 -0.72 9.58
N GLY A 100 -9.45 -1.98 9.97
CA GLY A 100 -9.78 -2.54 11.28
C GLY A 100 -11.00 -3.45 11.25
N GLU A 101 -11.70 -3.48 10.12
CA GLU A 101 -12.75 -4.43 9.80
C GLU A 101 -12.28 -5.32 8.63
N PRO A 102 -12.40 -6.65 8.73
CA PRO A 102 -12.23 -7.53 7.59
C PRO A 102 -13.22 -7.20 6.48
N ASN A 103 -12.75 -7.17 5.24
CA ASN A 103 -13.59 -6.96 4.06
C ASN A 103 -14.56 -8.14 3.84
N ARG A 104 -15.61 -7.96 3.04
CA ARG A 104 -16.72 -8.92 2.91
C ARG A 104 -16.35 -10.16 2.11
N LEU A 105 -15.52 -9.99 1.08
CA LEU A 105 -15.12 -11.09 0.19
C LEU A 105 -13.84 -11.76 0.67
N LEU A 106 -13.56 -12.96 0.15
CA LEU A 106 -12.29 -13.65 0.44
C LEU A 106 -11.08 -12.90 -0.12
N GLN A 107 -11.27 -12.20 -1.23
CA GLN A 107 -10.25 -11.39 -1.88
C GLN A 107 -9.53 -10.49 -0.86
N ALA A 108 -8.21 -10.41 -0.96
CA ALA A 108 -7.38 -9.50 -0.19
C ALA A 108 -6.71 -8.51 -1.14
N TYR A 109 -5.98 -7.52 -0.62
CA TYR A 109 -5.08 -6.73 -1.44
C TYR A 109 -3.72 -7.45 -1.52
N HIS A 110 -2.99 -7.24 -2.61
CA HIS A 110 -1.64 -7.76 -2.81
C HIS A 110 -0.81 -6.75 -3.62
N SER A 111 0.48 -7.00 -3.83
CA SER A 111 1.41 -6.03 -4.46
C SER A 111 1.04 -5.61 -5.89
N GLY A 112 0.13 -6.32 -6.54
CA GLY A 112 -0.41 -5.98 -7.87
C GLY A 112 -1.90 -5.66 -7.89
N ALA A 113 -2.58 -5.58 -6.74
CA ALA A 113 -3.98 -5.18 -6.69
C ALA A 113 -4.09 -3.67 -6.93
N ILE A 114 -4.61 -3.29 -8.10
CA ILE A 114 -4.71 -1.89 -8.54
C ILE A 114 -6.16 -1.48 -8.82
N GLU A 115 -7.07 -2.45 -8.89
CA GLU A 115 -8.45 -2.32 -9.35
C GLU A 115 -9.24 -1.42 -8.41
N ASP A 116 -9.12 -1.63 -7.10
CA ASP A 116 -9.78 -0.82 -6.07
C ASP A 116 -9.32 0.64 -6.12
N ALA A 117 -8.02 0.85 -6.35
CA ALA A 117 -7.44 2.18 -6.49
C ALA A 117 -7.93 2.87 -7.77
N GLN A 118 -7.99 2.16 -8.90
CA GLN A 118 -8.54 2.69 -10.15
C GLN A 118 -10.02 3.06 -10.00
N ALA A 119 -10.82 2.20 -9.35
CA ALA A 119 -12.23 2.47 -9.08
C ALA A 119 -12.41 3.73 -8.22
N LEU A 120 -11.61 3.88 -7.17
CA LEU A 120 -11.62 5.10 -6.35
C LEU A 120 -11.25 6.33 -7.19
N ILE A 121 -10.16 6.28 -7.96
CA ILE A 121 -9.69 7.42 -8.76
C ILE A 121 -10.76 7.87 -9.76
N ALA A 122 -11.41 6.92 -10.43
CA ALA A 122 -12.50 7.21 -11.36
C ALA A 122 -13.69 7.89 -10.65
N GLU A 123 -14.09 7.38 -9.47
CA GLU A 123 -15.15 7.99 -8.68
C GLU A 123 -14.76 9.39 -8.20
N LEU A 124 -13.52 9.61 -7.78
CA LEU A 124 -13.01 10.93 -7.39
C LEU A 124 -13.09 11.93 -8.55
N GLY A 125 -12.73 11.51 -9.77
CA GLY A 125 -12.87 12.34 -10.97
C GLY A 125 -14.32 12.73 -11.27
N ARG A 126 -15.27 11.84 -10.96
CA ARG A 126 -16.71 12.10 -11.09
C ARG A 126 -17.24 13.04 -9.99
N ARG A 127 -16.77 12.89 -8.75
CA ARG A 127 -17.18 13.70 -7.59
C ARG A 127 -16.61 15.12 -7.64
N PHE A 128 -15.38 15.28 -8.11
CA PHE A 128 -14.64 16.54 -8.10
C PHE A 128 -14.19 17.00 -9.50
N PRO A 129 -15.12 17.21 -10.45
CA PRO A 129 -14.78 17.53 -11.83
C PRO A 129 -14.17 18.94 -12.01
N ALA A 130 -14.30 19.84 -11.03
CA ALA A 130 -13.73 21.19 -11.09
C ALA A 130 -12.25 21.26 -10.66
N SER A 131 -11.76 20.25 -9.92
CA SER A 131 -10.35 20.16 -9.49
C SER A 131 -9.35 19.86 -10.64
N ARG A 132 -9.85 19.84 -11.89
CA ARG A 132 -9.17 19.37 -13.12
C ARG A 132 -7.89 20.12 -13.49
N SER A 133 -7.68 21.34 -13.01
CA SER A 133 -6.45 22.11 -13.23
C SER A 133 -5.31 21.71 -12.30
N SER A 134 -5.59 20.83 -11.33
CA SER A 134 -4.68 20.58 -10.23
C SER A 134 -4.27 19.11 -10.17
N PRO A 135 -2.96 18.81 -10.04
CA PRO A 135 -2.46 17.46 -10.15
C PRO A 135 -2.99 16.61 -9.01
N SER A 136 -3.89 15.67 -9.29
CA SER A 136 -4.16 14.56 -8.38
C SER A 136 -2.86 13.77 -8.23
N ALA A 137 -2.02 14.15 -7.27
CA ALA A 137 -0.76 13.49 -7.01
C ALA A 137 -1.10 12.21 -6.27
N ILE A 138 -0.96 11.09 -6.95
CA ILE A 138 -1.16 9.81 -6.30
C ILE A 138 0.17 9.37 -5.72
N ARG A 139 0.21 9.26 -4.39
CA ARG A 139 1.30 8.53 -3.73
C ARG A 139 0.95 7.05 -3.77
N TRP A 140 1.46 6.38 -4.79
CA TRP A 140 1.37 4.94 -4.93
C TRP A 140 2.51 4.30 -4.14
N GLY A 141 2.29 4.05 -2.85
CA GLY A 141 3.21 3.26 -2.03
C GLY A 141 3.24 1.81 -2.50
N GLN A 142 4.41 1.17 -2.47
CA GLN A 142 4.74 -0.27 -2.61
C GLN A 142 4.11 -1.17 -3.70
N HIS A 143 3.12 -0.69 -4.44
CA HIS A 143 2.38 -1.47 -5.43
C HIS A 143 2.80 -1.05 -6.85
N ALA A 144 4.10 -0.98 -7.13
CA ALA A 144 4.60 -0.59 -8.46
C ALA A 144 4.17 -1.58 -9.58
N GLY A 145 3.55 -2.70 -9.20
CA GLY A 145 2.82 -3.67 -10.00
C GLY A 145 1.61 -3.13 -10.75
N GLN A 146 1.77 -2.27 -11.75
CA GLN A 146 0.68 -2.00 -12.70
C GLN A 146 0.42 -3.26 -13.52
N SER A 147 -0.40 -4.22 -13.01
CA SER A 147 -0.80 -5.45 -13.70
C SER A 147 -0.73 -5.28 -15.21
N ALA A 148 0.29 -5.90 -15.84
CA ALA A 148 0.74 -5.56 -17.18
C ALA A 148 -0.45 -5.43 -18.14
N GLY A 149 -0.83 -4.19 -18.49
CA GLY A 149 -1.94 -3.90 -19.40
C GLY A 149 -3.07 -3.03 -18.84
N ALA A 150 -3.11 -2.71 -17.55
CA ALA A 150 -4.15 -1.84 -17.01
C ALA A 150 -3.94 -0.37 -17.43
N PRO A 151 -4.95 0.31 -18.02
CA PRO A 151 -4.81 1.70 -18.45
C PRO A 151 -4.65 2.64 -17.27
N CYS A 152 -3.82 3.67 -17.44
CA CYS A 152 -3.73 4.77 -16.48
C CYS A 152 -5.05 5.56 -16.48
N PRO A 153 -5.71 5.78 -15.33
CA PRO A 153 -6.88 6.63 -15.24
C PRO A 153 -6.59 8.04 -15.78
N SER A 154 -7.52 8.64 -16.51
CA SER A 154 -7.35 9.96 -17.15
C SER A 154 -7.32 11.13 -16.14
N GLU A 155 -7.90 10.86 -14.98
CA GLU A 155 -7.99 11.71 -13.80
C GLU A 155 -6.61 11.87 -13.13
N LEU A 156 -5.71 10.91 -13.35
CA LEU A 156 -4.39 10.90 -12.76
C LEU A 156 -3.43 11.80 -13.55
N LYS A 157 -2.82 12.78 -12.87
CA LYS A 157 -1.93 13.78 -13.50
C LYS A 157 -0.46 13.60 -13.15
N ALA A 158 -0.16 13.06 -11.97
CA ALA A 158 1.20 12.78 -11.54
C ALA A 158 1.22 11.66 -10.48
N ALA A 159 2.34 10.95 -10.40
CA ALA A 159 2.55 9.91 -9.39
C ALA A 159 3.84 10.13 -8.60
N VAL A 160 3.80 9.78 -7.31
CA VAL A 160 4.99 9.72 -6.45
C VAL A 160 5.08 8.34 -5.81
N VAL A 161 6.14 7.61 -6.12
CA VAL A 161 6.41 6.28 -5.59
C VAL A 161 7.53 6.37 -4.57
N ILE A 162 7.31 5.92 -3.34
CA ILE A 162 8.30 6.02 -2.25
C ILE A 162 8.58 4.63 -1.68
N SER A 163 9.85 4.21 -1.73
CA SER A 163 10.34 2.91 -1.24
C SER A 163 9.46 1.73 -1.71
N ALA A 164 9.10 1.70 -2.99
CA ALA A 164 8.39 0.56 -3.55
C ALA A 164 9.36 -0.59 -3.87
N PRO A 165 8.99 -1.85 -3.57
CA PRO A 165 9.75 -3.02 -3.99
C PRO A 165 9.61 -3.15 -5.52
N LEU A 166 10.61 -2.63 -6.24
CA LEU A 166 10.65 -2.73 -7.70
C LEU A 166 10.89 -4.18 -8.17
N ARG A 167 11.44 -5.01 -7.29
CA ARG A 167 11.64 -6.46 -7.43
C ARG A 167 11.12 -7.17 -6.18
N LEU A 168 9.93 -7.75 -6.27
CA LEU A 168 9.28 -8.42 -5.13
C LEU A 168 10.04 -9.65 -4.68
N ASP A 169 10.59 -10.40 -5.63
CA ASP A 169 11.41 -11.59 -5.39
C ASP A 169 12.66 -11.25 -4.55
N SER A 170 13.41 -10.23 -4.96
CA SER A 170 14.62 -9.79 -4.25
C SER A 170 14.30 -9.24 -2.87
N CYS A 171 13.18 -8.52 -2.70
CA CYS A 171 12.75 -8.05 -1.39
C CYS A 171 12.33 -9.22 -0.48
N ALA A 172 11.58 -10.20 -0.99
CA ALA A 172 11.21 -11.39 -0.23
C ALA A 172 12.44 -12.20 0.22
N ASP A 173 13.44 -12.34 -0.66
CA ASP A 173 14.67 -13.07 -0.34
C ASP A 173 15.59 -12.29 0.62
N ARG A 174 15.66 -10.95 0.49
CA ARG A 174 16.45 -10.07 1.37
C ARG A 174 15.84 -9.96 2.77
N VAL A 175 14.52 -9.93 2.87
CA VAL A 175 13.79 -9.93 4.15
C VAL A 175 14.00 -11.23 4.93
N ASN A 176 14.42 -12.32 4.27
CA ASN A 176 14.82 -13.57 4.92
C ASN A 176 16.25 -13.55 5.51
N GLN A 177 17.04 -12.49 5.30
CA GLN A 177 18.45 -12.43 5.70
C GLN A 177 18.70 -11.52 6.90
N GLY A 178 19.61 -11.93 7.77
CA GLY A 178 20.11 -11.10 8.88
C GLY A 178 19.02 -10.53 9.79
N PHE A 179 19.14 -9.24 10.14
CA PHE A 179 18.19 -8.53 10.99
C PHE A 179 16.81 -8.36 10.34
N SER A 180 16.72 -8.43 9.00
CA SER A 180 15.45 -8.25 8.27
C SER A 180 14.43 -9.37 8.55
N ARG A 181 14.87 -10.50 9.10
CA ARG A 181 14.00 -11.56 9.65
C ARG A 181 13.06 -11.05 10.75
N VAL A 182 13.46 -10.01 11.49
CA VAL A 182 12.60 -9.36 12.50
C VAL A 182 11.42 -8.66 11.82
N TYR A 183 11.67 -7.95 10.72
CA TYR A 183 10.61 -7.32 9.93
C TYR A 183 9.67 -8.37 9.32
N GLN A 184 10.23 -9.46 8.77
CA GLN A 184 9.43 -10.58 8.28
C GLN A 184 8.50 -11.12 9.35
N SER A 185 9.05 -11.43 10.53
CA SER A 185 8.31 -12.04 11.63
C SER A 185 7.17 -11.12 12.10
N TYR A 186 7.42 -9.81 12.14
CA TYR A 186 6.41 -8.82 12.46
C TYR A 186 5.28 -8.77 11.42
N LEU A 187 5.64 -8.69 10.12
CA LEU A 187 4.67 -8.61 9.03
C LEU A 187 3.83 -9.88 8.93
N LEU A 188 4.49 -11.04 8.91
CA LEU A 188 3.85 -12.36 8.83
C LEU A 188 2.92 -12.62 10.02
N ARG A 189 3.27 -12.15 11.23
CA ARG A 189 2.37 -12.24 12.39
C ARG A 189 1.08 -11.46 12.16
N THR A 190 1.15 -10.30 11.52
CA THR A 190 -0.03 -9.46 11.24
C THR A 190 -0.89 -10.08 10.15
N MET A 191 -0.27 -10.56 9.06
CA MET A 191 -0.96 -11.25 7.97
C MET A 191 -1.66 -12.53 8.44
N ARG A 192 -0.98 -13.36 9.25
CA ARG A 192 -1.60 -14.55 9.86
C ARG A 192 -2.77 -14.20 10.78
N HIS A 193 -2.65 -13.12 11.54
CA HIS A 193 -3.74 -12.66 12.41
C HIS A 193 -4.97 -12.23 11.58
N ASN A 194 -4.75 -11.45 10.52
CA ASN A 194 -5.82 -11.00 9.62
C ASN A 194 -6.51 -12.20 8.93
N LEU A 195 -5.74 -13.17 8.45
CA LEU A 195 -6.30 -14.39 7.86
C LEU A 195 -7.08 -15.21 8.90
N GLN A 196 -6.61 -15.32 10.14
CA GLN A 196 -7.33 -16.00 11.22
C GLN A 196 -8.65 -15.30 11.55
N GLN A 197 -8.67 -13.97 11.62
CA GLN A 197 -9.91 -13.21 11.79
C GLN A 197 -10.89 -13.48 10.65
N LYS A 198 -10.37 -13.58 9.42
CA LYS A 198 -11.17 -13.86 8.23
C LYS A 198 -11.78 -15.27 8.26
N ILE A 199 -10.99 -16.28 8.64
CA ILE A 199 -11.45 -17.66 8.88
C ILE A 199 -12.58 -17.72 9.91
N GLN A 200 -12.47 -16.94 11.00
CA GLN A 200 -13.51 -16.91 12.04
C GLN A 200 -14.82 -16.27 11.59
N ARG A 201 -14.77 -15.32 10.64
CA ARG A 201 -15.93 -14.52 10.23
C ARG A 201 -16.56 -14.98 8.92
N GLN A 202 -15.82 -15.71 8.08
CA GLN A 202 -16.26 -16.09 6.75
C GLN A 202 -16.19 -17.61 6.58
N ALA A 203 -17.36 -18.25 6.38
CA ALA A 203 -17.45 -19.69 6.16
C ALA A 203 -16.58 -20.15 4.97
N ALA A 204 -16.54 -19.34 3.89
CA ALA A 204 -15.73 -19.62 2.72
C ALA A 204 -14.22 -19.62 3.03
N ALA A 205 -13.75 -18.83 4.01
CA ALA A 205 -12.36 -18.82 4.44
C ALA A 205 -12.05 -20.07 5.26
N GLY A 206 -12.95 -20.44 6.20
CA GLY A 206 -12.82 -21.65 7.01
C GLY A 206 -12.91 -22.95 6.21
N ALA A 207 -13.59 -22.94 5.06
CA ALA A 207 -13.62 -24.07 4.12
C ALA A 207 -12.28 -24.26 3.40
N ARG A 208 -11.48 -23.19 3.24
CA ARG A 208 -10.24 -23.19 2.46
C ARG A 208 -8.98 -23.31 3.31
N TRP A 209 -8.98 -22.72 4.50
CA TRP A 209 -7.83 -22.76 5.40
C TRP A 209 -8.24 -23.10 6.83
N GLN A 210 -7.49 -24.01 7.45
CA GLN A 210 -7.62 -24.32 8.86
C GLN A 210 -6.68 -23.44 9.70
N PRO A 211 -7.09 -23.04 10.92
CA PRO A 211 -6.24 -22.22 11.79
C PRO A 211 -4.84 -22.79 12.05
N GLN A 212 -4.69 -24.12 12.12
CA GLN A 212 -3.38 -24.77 12.29
C GLN A 212 -2.46 -24.57 11.07
N GLN A 213 -3.00 -24.66 9.85
CA GLN A 213 -2.25 -24.44 8.61
C GLN A 213 -1.71 -23.02 8.57
N VAL A 214 -2.55 -22.03 8.90
CA VAL A 214 -2.13 -20.62 8.94
C VAL A 214 -1.02 -20.38 9.96
N ARG A 215 -1.05 -21.06 11.11
CA ARG A 215 0.01 -20.93 12.14
C ARG A 215 1.34 -21.52 11.68
N ALA A 216 1.31 -22.55 10.83
CA ALA A 216 2.50 -23.24 10.33
C ALA A 216 3.25 -22.46 9.23
N ILE A 217 2.62 -21.44 8.61
CA ILE A 217 3.29 -20.56 7.64
C ILE A 217 4.48 -19.85 8.31
N ALA A 218 5.68 -20.07 7.76
CA ALA A 218 6.94 -19.67 8.37
C ALA A 218 7.59 -18.45 7.71
N THR A 219 7.36 -18.23 6.41
CA THR A 219 7.92 -17.12 5.64
C THR A 219 6.85 -16.34 4.88
N LEU A 220 7.20 -15.14 4.38
CA LEU A 220 6.31 -14.39 3.48
C LEU A 220 6.07 -15.14 2.18
N ARG A 221 7.11 -15.79 1.64
CA ARG A 221 6.99 -16.62 0.44
C ARG A 221 6.04 -17.81 0.65
N ASP A 222 6.07 -18.45 1.81
CA ASP A 222 5.09 -19.51 2.15
C ASP A 222 3.66 -18.96 2.21
N PHE A 223 3.50 -17.75 2.77
CA PHE A 223 2.20 -17.09 2.81
C PHE A 223 1.71 -16.80 1.40
N ASP A 224 2.59 -16.26 0.54
CA ASP A 224 2.25 -15.95 -0.83
C ASP A 224 1.95 -17.22 -1.64
N GLU A 225 2.66 -18.32 -1.42
CA GLU A 225 2.40 -19.61 -2.06
C GLU A 225 1.06 -20.23 -1.64
N GLN A 226 0.76 -20.22 -0.35
CA GLN A 226 -0.40 -20.94 0.21
C GLN A 226 -1.68 -20.10 0.28
N VAL A 227 -1.56 -18.78 0.23
CA VAL A 227 -2.68 -17.85 0.44
C VAL A 227 -2.79 -16.89 -0.74
N THR A 228 -1.80 -16.01 -0.96
CA THR A 228 -1.91 -14.92 -1.96
C THR A 228 -2.08 -15.46 -3.38
N ALA A 229 -1.17 -16.30 -3.84
CA ALA A 229 -1.18 -16.87 -5.17
C ALA A 229 -2.51 -17.58 -5.50
N PRO A 230 -2.95 -18.58 -4.72
CA PRO A 230 -4.17 -19.31 -5.05
C PRO A 230 -5.44 -18.48 -4.83
N LEU A 231 -5.42 -17.46 -3.94
CA LEU A 231 -6.56 -16.55 -3.77
C LEU A 231 -6.75 -15.64 -4.99
N HIS A 232 -5.66 -15.25 -5.65
CA HIS A 232 -5.65 -14.30 -6.76
C HIS A 232 -5.43 -14.96 -8.14
N GLY A 233 -5.48 -16.29 -8.20
CA GLY A 233 -5.38 -17.04 -9.46
C GLY A 233 -3.96 -17.07 -10.06
N PHE A 234 -2.92 -16.86 -9.25
CA PHE A 234 -1.55 -17.11 -9.67
C PHE A 234 -1.18 -18.59 -9.44
N ASP A 235 -0.44 -19.15 -10.40
CA ASP A 235 0.05 -20.54 -10.32
C ASP A 235 0.99 -20.83 -9.13
N SER A 236 1.74 -19.82 -8.66
CA SER A 236 2.70 -19.94 -7.55
C SER A 236 3.10 -18.55 -7.03
N ALA A 237 3.82 -18.50 -5.89
CA ALA A 237 4.44 -17.28 -5.38
C ALA A 237 5.41 -16.67 -6.40
N ASP A 238 6.18 -17.49 -7.12
CA ASP A 238 7.10 -17.01 -8.16
C ASP A 238 6.36 -16.39 -9.35
N HIS A 239 5.26 -17.01 -9.80
CA HIS A 239 4.42 -16.42 -10.83
C HIS A 239 3.82 -15.09 -10.38
N TYR A 240 3.37 -15.01 -9.12
CA TYR A 240 2.92 -13.77 -8.50
C TYR A 240 4.01 -12.69 -8.50
N TYR A 241 5.23 -13.00 -8.03
CA TYR A 241 6.33 -12.03 -8.00
C TYR A 241 6.74 -11.58 -9.39
N GLN A 242 6.78 -12.47 -10.37
CA GLN A 242 7.10 -12.13 -11.74
C GLN A 242 6.07 -11.16 -12.35
N ARG A 243 4.77 -11.42 -12.10
CA ARG A 243 3.67 -10.61 -12.64
C ARG A 243 3.52 -9.27 -11.95
N CYS A 244 3.80 -9.20 -10.65
CA CYS A 244 3.56 -8.00 -9.84
C CYS A 244 4.82 -7.15 -9.59
N SER A 245 6.00 -7.55 -10.07
CA SER A 245 7.24 -6.78 -9.89
C SER A 245 7.27 -5.50 -10.72
N GLY A 246 7.44 -4.36 -10.04
CA GLY A 246 7.31 -3.00 -10.58
C GLY A 246 8.28 -2.57 -11.69
N LEU A 247 9.49 -3.15 -11.73
CA LEU A 247 10.59 -2.59 -12.50
C LEU A 247 10.29 -2.46 -14.00
N GLY A 248 9.68 -3.48 -14.62
CA GLY A 248 9.34 -3.48 -16.04
C GLY A 248 8.23 -2.49 -16.42
N MET A 249 7.49 -1.97 -15.43
CA MET A 249 6.32 -1.13 -15.64
C MET A 249 6.61 0.35 -15.48
N LEU A 250 7.69 0.73 -14.79
CA LEU A 250 8.09 2.13 -14.64
C LEU A 250 8.26 2.83 -16.00
N ALA A 251 8.79 2.13 -17.01
CA ALA A 251 8.96 2.66 -18.36
C ALA A 251 7.64 2.87 -19.12
N ARG A 252 6.52 2.33 -18.62
CA ARG A 252 5.20 2.35 -19.29
C ARG A 252 4.24 3.37 -18.66
N ILE A 253 4.66 4.07 -17.60
CA ILE A 253 3.80 5.05 -16.94
C ILE A 253 3.68 6.30 -17.84
N PRO A 254 2.46 6.65 -18.30
CA PRO A 254 2.28 7.69 -19.31
C PRO A 254 2.27 9.12 -18.74
N ILE A 255 2.44 9.26 -17.42
CA ILE A 255 2.33 10.52 -16.67
C ILE A 255 3.65 10.86 -15.97
N PRO A 256 3.89 12.15 -15.64
CA PRO A 256 4.99 12.55 -14.78
C PRO A 256 5.02 11.73 -13.48
N THR A 257 6.13 11.02 -13.26
CA THR A 257 6.30 10.12 -12.12
C THR A 257 7.62 10.37 -11.41
N LEU A 258 7.55 10.63 -10.11
CA LEU A 258 8.70 10.75 -9.24
C LEU A 258 8.88 9.45 -8.45
N VAL A 259 10.04 8.81 -8.57
CA VAL A 259 10.41 7.64 -7.77
C VAL A 259 11.46 8.06 -6.75
N ILE A 260 11.18 7.81 -5.48
CA ILE A 260 12.05 8.11 -4.34
C ILE A 260 12.45 6.80 -3.68
N HIS A 261 13.75 6.54 -3.60
CA HIS A 261 14.30 5.37 -2.94
C HIS A 261 15.46 5.80 -2.04
N ALA A 262 15.53 5.23 -0.84
CA ALA A 262 16.67 5.45 0.06
C ALA A 262 17.81 4.51 -0.34
N ALA A 263 19.03 5.03 -0.46
CA ALA A 263 20.19 4.21 -0.80
C ALA A 263 20.53 3.17 0.28
N ASP A 264 20.16 3.46 1.53
CA ASP A 264 20.36 2.64 2.71
C ASP A 264 19.10 1.86 3.14
N ASP A 265 18.12 1.66 2.24
CA ASP A 265 16.90 0.91 2.57
C ASP A 265 17.25 -0.53 3.01
N PRO A 266 16.92 -0.93 4.26
CA PRO A 266 17.24 -2.25 4.77
C PRO A 266 16.29 -3.35 4.29
N SER A 267 15.21 -2.99 3.59
CA SER A 267 14.23 -3.92 3.01
C SER A 267 14.61 -4.47 1.63
#